data_AF-A0A848TZM8-F1
#
_entry.id   AF-A0A848TZM8-F1
#
_cell.length_a   1.000
_cell.length_b   1.000
_cell.length_c   1.000
_cell.angle_alpha   90.00
_cell.angle_beta   90.00
_cell.angle_gamma   90.00
#
_symmetry.space_group_name_H-M   'P 1'
#
loop_
_entity.id
_entity.type
_entity.pdbx_description
1 polymer ?
#
loop_
_entity_poly.entity_id
_entity_poly.type
_entity_poly.pdbx_seq_one_letter_code
_entity_poly.pdbx_strand_id
1 'polypeptide(L)'
;MQSLLIANRGEIACRILRTAKRRGLRTIAVYSEADAGSQHVLLADSAVCIGPSAAAGSYLDIDRIMAAARTSDADAIHPGYGFLSENPALVDACETAGIVFVGPGSEAMRAMGLKDAAKRLMAGAGVPVVPGYHGMSQDSKLLQEEALAIGYPVLIKARAGGGGKGMRRVGSPAQFIDALVAAQREAQASFGDMHVLIEKYIDAPRHIEVQVFGDSQGNVVHLFERDCSLQRRHQKVVEEAPAPGMTEAVRLAMTEAAVRAARAIEYRGAGTVEFIVDGSRGLRTDGFWFMEMNTRLQVEHPVTEAITGVDLVDWQLRVAAGEALPMRQEELKMTGHAVEARLYAENPATGFLPATGTLARFRLSPAARIDSGVVEGDEISPYYDPLLAKVIAHAPDRAMAFKALSRQLAESVVLGTTTNREFLWRLLSQEKIIRGEFDTGFIEAELAGLLTRSYEHELIAAAALELVSPSAPSVEATAKGPVALRLGIWQLWGEPKRQV
;
A
#
# COMPACT_ATOMS: atom_id res chain seq x y z
N MET A 1 -6.94 -8.90 27.70
CA MET A 1 -6.96 -7.57 27.04
C MET A 1 -8.38 -7.06 27.00
N GLN A 2 -8.62 -5.89 27.59
CA GLN A 2 -9.90 -5.18 27.73
C GLN A 2 -9.83 -3.77 27.12
N SER A 3 -8.64 -3.17 27.04
CA SER A 3 -8.40 -1.87 26.40
C SER A 3 -7.31 -1.94 25.33
N LEU A 4 -7.43 -1.09 24.30
CA LEU A 4 -6.48 -0.99 23.20
C LEU A 4 -6.17 0.47 22.88
N LEU A 5 -4.90 0.84 22.97
CA LEU A 5 -4.38 2.11 22.45
C LEU A 5 -3.91 1.93 21.02
N ILE A 6 -4.32 2.82 20.13
CA ILE A 6 -3.88 2.82 18.73
C ILE A 6 -2.80 3.88 18.59
N ALA A 7 -1.54 3.45 18.46
CA ALA A 7 -0.38 4.33 18.30
C ALA A 7 -0.20 4.73 16.82
N ASN A 8 -1.27 5.26 16.21
CA ASN A 8 -1.32 5.67 14.81
C ASN A 8 -2.46 6.70 14.59
N ARG A 9 -2.65 7.13 13.35
CA ARG A 9 -3.64 8.12 12.93
C ARG A 9 -4.36 7.73 11.64
N GLY A 10 -5.32 8.55 11.23
CA GLY A 10 -5.92 8.47 9.90
C GLY A 10 -6.73 7.18 9.67
N GLU A 11 -6.69 6.66 8.45
CA GLU A 11 -7.54 5.53 8.04
C GLU A 11 -7.26 4.28 8.88
N ILE A 12 -5.99 3.94 9.10
CA ILE A 12 -5.61 2.70 9.79
C ILE A 12 -6.04 2.73 11.25
N ALA A 13 -5.96 3.91 11.89
CA ALA A 13 -6.48 4.06 13.22
C ALA A 13 -8.00 3.83 13.26
N CYS A 14 -8.74 4.40 12.30
CA CYS A 14 -10.18 4.13 12.16
C CYS A 14 -10.47 2.63 11.92
N ARG A 15 -9.71 1.96 11.05
CA ARG A 15 -9.84 0.53 10.73
C ARG A 15 -9.65 -0.36 11.96
N ILE A 16 -8.66 -0.06 12.79
CA ILE A 16 -8.37 -0.79 14.03
C ILE A 16 -9.46 -0.51 15.08
N LEU A 17 -9.81 0.76 15.30
CA LEU A 17 -10.85 1.19 16.23
C LEU A 17 -12.17 0.47 15.97
N ARG A 18 -12.63 0.42 14.71
CA ARG A 18 -13.86 -0.29 14.32
C ARG A 18 -13.85 -1.76 14.73
N THR A 19 -12.70 -2.42 14.62
CA THR A 19 -12.57 -3.86 14.95
C THR A 19 -12.48 -4.09 16.44
N ALA A 20 -11.67 -3.29 17.13
CA ALA A 20 -11.56 -3.31 18.58
C ALA A 20 -12.93 -3.08 19.25
N LYS A 21 -13.72 -2.12 18.75
CA LYS A 21 -15.10 -1.88 19.22
C LYS A 21 -16.03 -3.06 18.97
N ARG A 22 -15.99 -3.70 17.79
CA ARG A 22 -16.77 -4.93 17.53
C ARG A 22 -16.40 -6.07 18.48
N ARG A 23 -15.14 -6.14 18.92
CA ARG A 23 -14.66 -7.09 19.92
C ARG A 23 -14.96 -6.69 21.37
N GLY A 24 -15.59 -5.54 21.61
CA GLY A 24 -15.90 -5.04 22.95
C GLY A 24 -14.71 -4.48 23.74
N LEU A 25 -13.61 -4.14 23.07
CA LEU A 25 -12.46 -3.50 23.71
C LEU A 25 -12.73 -2.00 23.90
N ARG A 26 -12.33 -1.44 25.05
CA ARG A 26 -12.25 0.01 25.24
C ARG A 26 -11.14 0.57 24.36
N THR A 27 -11.47 1.55 23.54
CA THR A 27 -10.56 2.09 22.53
C THR A 27 -9.98 3.44 22.91
N ILE A 28 -8.67 3.59 22.72
CA ILE A 28 -7.92 4.82 23.03
C ILE A 28 -7.19 5.30 21.78
N ALA A 29 -7.49 6.52 21.34
CA ALA A 29 -6.72 7.18 20.29
C ALA A 29 -5.59 8.02 20.89
N VAL A 30 -4.45 8.09 20.19
CA VAL A 30 -3.48 9.16 20.41
C VAL A 30 -3.57 10.18 19.28
N TYR A 31 -3.24 11.43 19.56
CA TYR A 31 -3.26 12.47 18.54
C TYR A 31 -2.22 13.56 18.81
N SER A 32 -1.67 14.11 17.74
CA SER A 32 -0.95 15.39 17.79
C SER A 32 -1.93 16.57 17.82
N GLU A 33 -1.48 17.76 18.17
CA GLU A 33 -2.24 19.01 18.07
C GLU A 33 -2.95 19.20 16.70
N ALA A 34 -2.29 18.88 15.59
CA ALA A 34 -2.89 18.96 14.24
C ALA A 34 -4.03 17.96 13.97
N ASP A 35 -4.17 16.91 14.79
CA ASP A 35 -5.16 15.84 14.63
C ASP A 35 -6.29 15.92 15.67
N ALA A 36 -6.39 17.01 16.45
CA ALA A 36 -7.36 17.11 17.54
C ALA A 36 -8.82 16.90 17.11
N GLY A 37 -9.15 17.25 15.86
CA GLY A 37 -10.47 17.04 15.24
C GLY A 37 -10.56 15.84 14.29
N SER A 38 -9.51 15.04 14.15
CA SER A 38 -9.45 13.95 13.17
C SER A 38 -10.42 12.81 13.50
N GLN A 39 -10.89 12.10 12.48
CA GLN A 39 -11.92 11.07 12.62
C GLN A 39 -11.56 9.95 13.61
N HIS A 40 -10.27 9.56 13.69
CA HIS A 40 -9.86 8.51 14.62
C HIS A 40 -9.96 8.95 16.09
N VAL A 41 -9.82 10.25 16.38
CA VAL A 41 -10.02 10.82 17.72
C VAL A 41 -11.50 10.77 18.09
N LEU A 42 -12.36 11.21 17.18
CA LEU A 42 -13.82 11.22 17.38
C LEU A 42 -14.41 9.81 17.50
N LEU A 43 -13.78 8.83 16.86
CA LEU A 43 -14.24 7.44 16.86
C LEU A 43 -13.88 6.68 18.14
N ALA A 44 -12.79 7.04 18.82
CA ALA A 44 -12.32 6.33 20.01
C ALA A 44 -13.18 6.64 21.25
N ASP A 45 -13.14 5.78 22.27
CA ASP A 45 -13.86 6.00 23.53
C ASP A 45 -13.16 7.04 24.41
N SER A 46 -11.85 7.18 24.25
CA SER A 46 -11.03 8.22 24.87
C SER A 46 -9.86 8.58 23.95
N ALA A 47 -9.27 9.76 24.15
CA ALA A 47 -8.12 10.20 23.37
C ALA A 47 -7.10 10.93 24.24
N VAL A 48 -5.81 10.80 23.89
CA VAL A 48 -4.70 11.44 24.59
C VAL A 48 -3.85 12.25 23.61
N CYS A 49 -3.64 13.54 23.92
CA CYS A 49 -2.73 14.38 23.14
C CYS A 49 -1.28 13.96 23.44
N ILE A 50 -0.52 13.67 22.38
CA ILE A 50 0.90 13.27 22.44
C ILE A 50 1.83 14.40 21.94
N GLY A 51 1.29 15.61 21.79
CA GLY A 51 2.05 16.85 21.59
C GLY A 51 1.97 17.44 20.18
N PRO A 52 3.02 18.12 19.68
CA PRO A 52 2.92 19.02 18.54
C PRO A 52 2.70 18.28 17.21
N SER A 53 2.31 19.03 16.19
CA SER A 53 1.99 18.55 14.84
C SER A 53 3.13 17.81 14.12
N ALA A 54 4.39 18.07 14.50
CA ALA A 54 5.52 17.37 13.88
C ALA A 54 5.61 15.94 14.42
N ALA A 55 5.54 14.93 13.53
CA ALA A 55 5.56 13.51 13.91
C ALA A 55 6.74 13.13 14.81
N ALA A 56 7.92 13.71 14.59
CA ALA A 56 9.13 13.48 15.40
C ALA A 56 8.94 13.82 16.89
N GLY A 57 8.11 14.81 17.18
CA GLY A 57 7.76 15.19 18.54
C GLY A 57 6.42 14.61 19.00
N SER A 58 5.77 13.71 18.25
CA SER A 58 4.48 13.13 18.61
C SER A 58 4.41 11.64 18.27
N TYR A 59 3.92 11.25 17.08
CA TYR A 59 3.70 9.85 16.71
C TYR A 59 4.98 8.99 16.65
N LEU A 60 6.16 9.60 16.57
CA LEU A 60 7.47 8.92 16.61
C LEU A 60 8.14 8.97 17.99
N ASP A 61 7.52 9.60 18.98
CA ASP A 61 8.05 9.74 20.34
C ASP A 61 7.53 8.57 21.22
N ILE A 62 8.40 7.58 21.43
CA ILE A 62 8.08 6.37 22.21
C ILE A 62 7.67 6.73 23.64
N ASP A 63 8.35 7.68 24.28
CA ASP A 63 8.08 8.04 25.67
C ASP A 63 6.67 8.61 25.83
N ARG A 64 6.21 9.40 24.85
CA ARG A 64 4.84 9.94 24.85
C ARG A 64 3.78 8.90 24.56
N ILE A 65 4.04 7.98 23.61
CA ILE A 65 3.12 6.86 23.36
C ILE A 65 2.98 6.00 24.61
N MET A 66 4.09 5.67 25.26
CA MET A 66 4.09 4.87 26.49
C MET A 66 3.47 5.63 27.67
N ALA A 67 3.67 6.94 27.77
CA ALA A 67 2.99 7.78 28.78
C ALA A 67 1.48 7.83 28.56
N ALA A 68 1.02 7.95 27.30
CA ALA A 68 -0.39 7.88 26.96
C ALA A 68 -1.00 6.53 27.31
N ALA A 69 -0.29 5.42 27.01
CA ALA A 69 -0.74 4.07 27.35
C ALA A 69 -0.88 3.87 28.87
N ARG A 70 0.09 4.33 29.65
CA ARG A 70 0.03 4.29 31.12
C ARG A 70 -1.09 5.15 31.69
N THR A 71 -1.26 6.37 31.20
CA THR A 71 -2.26 7.33 31.73
C THR A 71 -3.69 6.92 31.41
N SER A 72 -3.88 6.14 30.34
CA SER A 72 -5.18 5.65 29.89
C SER A 72 -5.47 4.20 30.29
N ASP A 73 -4.59 3.58 31.09
CA ASP A 73 -4.65 2.18 31.49
C ASP A 73 -4.88 1.24 30.29
N ALA A 74 -4.06 1.39 29.26
CA ALA A 74 -4.11 0.56 28.05
C ALA A 74 -3.45 -0.80 28.30
N ASP A 75 -4.18 -1.89 28.08
CA ASP A 75 -3.64 -3.26 28.17
C ASP A 75 -2.74 -3.60 26.98
N ALA A 76 -2.96 -2.94 25.84
CA ALA A 76 -2.28 -3.23 24.60
C ALA A 76 -2.11 -1.99 23.72
N ILE A 77 -1.08 -2.03 22.86
CA ILE A 77 -0.81 -1.03 21.83
C ILE A 77 -0.85 -1.69 20.45
N HIS A 78 -1.71 -1.16 19.58
CA HIS A 78 -1.69 -1.49 18.15
C HIS A 78 -0.98 -0.37 17.38
N PRO A 79 0.15 -0.64 16.71
CA PRO A 79 0.92 0.41 16.06
C PRO A 79 0.43 0.74 14.64
N GLY A 80 -0.45 -0.10 14.07
CA GLY A 80 -0.91 0.07 12.69
C GLY A 80 0.22 -0.18 11.70
N TYR A 81 0.44 0.75 10.78
CA TYR A 81 1.57 0.74 9.85
C TYR A 81 2.24 2.11 9.75
N GLY A 82 3.50 2.16 9.32
CA GLY A 82 4.31 3.39 9.40
C GLY A 82 4.61 3.79 10.86
N PHE A 83 5.11 5.01 11.07
CA PHE A 83 5.54 5.49 12.39
C PHE A 83 6.42 4.48 13.15
N LEU A 84 5.97 4.01 14.33
CA LEU A 84 6.70 3.10 15.21
C LEU A 84 6.35 1.62 15.00
N SER A 85 5.57 1.27 13.98
CA SER A 85 5.10 -0.11 13.77
C SER A 85 6.19 -1.14 13.46
N GLU A 86 7.35 -0.70 12.99
CA GLU A 86 8.53 -1.56 12.76
C GLU A 86 9.70 -1.13 13.66
N ASN A 87 9.41 -0.47 14.79
CA ASN A 87 10.43 -0.01 15.74
C ASN A 87 10.55 -0.99 16.92
N PRO A 88 11.64 -1.78 17.02
CA PRO A 88 11.80 -2.77 18.08
C PRO A 88 11.89 -2.13 19.48
N ALA A 89 12.31 -0.87 19.60
CA ALA A 89 12.38 -0.20 20.90
C ALA A 89 10.99 0.09 21.50
N LEU A 90 9.96 0.28 20.67
CA LEU A 90 8.59 0.37 21.17
C LEU A 90 8.12 -0.99 21.73
N VAL A 91 8.50 -2.09 21.08
CA VAL A 91 8.20 -3.45 21.55
C VAL A 91 8.88 -3.71 22.89
N ASP A 92 10.18 -3.43 23.00
CA ASP A 92 10.96 -3.57 24.24
C ASP A 92 10.36 -2.74 25.39
N ALA A 93 9.89 -1.52 25.09
CA ALA A 93 9.21 -0.65 26.06
C ALA A 93 7.85 -1.20 26.49
N CYS A 94 7.06 -1.78 25.57
CA CYS A 94 5.80 -2.44 25.87
C CYS A 94 6.00 -3.64 26.81
N GLU A 95 6.97 -4.51 26.48
CA GLU A 95 7.31 -5.69 27.28
C GLU A 95 7.74 -5.31 28.70
N THR A 96 8.62 -4.30 28.82
CA THR A 96 9.07 -3.78 30.12
C THR A 96 7.92 -3.24 30.97
N ALA A 97 6.92 -2.63 30.33
CA ALA A 97 5.76 -2.05 31.00
C ALA A 97 4.61 -3.06 31.23
N GLY A 98 4.73 -4.31 30.76
CA GLY A 98 3.65 -5.29 30.81
C GLY A 98 2.47 -4.95 29.91
N ILE A 99 2.69 -4.13 28.87
CA ILE A 99 1.67 -3.75 27.88
C ILE A 99 1.83 -4.66 26.66
N VAL A 100 0.74 -5.23 26.16
CA VAL A 100 0.78 -6.13 24.99
C VAL A 100 1.04 -5.33 23.72
N PHE A 101 2.13 -5.61 23.03
CA PHE A 101 2.34 -5.12 21.67
C PHE A 101 1.61 -6.00 20.64
N VAL A 102 0.72 -5.40 19.84
CA VAL A 102 -0.01 -6.10 18.77
C VAL A 102 0.84 -6.18 17.51
N GLY A 103 1.74 -7.16 17.47
CA GLY A 103 2.65 -7.41 16.36
C GLY A 103 3.71 -8.48 16.70
N PRO A 104 4.75 -8.62 15.87
CA PRO A 104 5.85 -9.54 16.13
C PRO A 104 6.73 -9.06 17.29
N GLY A 105 7.55 -9.97 17.84
CA GLY A 105 8.53 -9.66 18.87
C GLY A 105 9.70 -8.80 18.34
N SER A 106 10.43 -8.16 19.26
CA SER A 106 11.51 -7.23 18.90
C SER A 106 12.67 -7.93 18.18
N GLU A 107 12.96 -9.19 18.50
CA GLU A 107 13.98 -9.99 17.82
C GLU A 107 13.64 -10.23 16.33
N ALA A 108 12.40 -10.59 16.02
CA ALA A 108 11.95 -10.77 14.65
C ALA A 108 12.03 -9.46 13.84
N MET A 109 11.68 -8.32 14.45
CA MET A 109 11.85 -6.99 13.83
C MET A 109 13.32 -6.67 13.56
N ARG A 110 14.21 -6.92 14.53
CA ARG A 110 15.66 -6.70 14.37
C ARG A 110 16.26 -7.59 13.29
N ALA A 111 15.83 -8.86 13.22
CA ALA A 111 16.26 -9.81 12.21
C ALA A 111 15.93 -9.34 10.78
N MET A 112 14.78 -8.67 10.60
CA MET A 112 14.31 -8.18 9.30
C MET A 112 14.69 -6.72 8.99
N GLY A 113 15.21 -5.97 9.97
CA GLY A 113 15.47 -4.53 9.81
C GLY A 113 16.66 -4.18 8.90
N LEU A 114 17.66 -5.05 8.77
CA LEU A 114 18.83 -4.83 7.91
C LEU A 114 18.79 -5.74 6.68
N LYS A 115 18.80 -5.16 5.48
CA LYS A 115 18.59 -5.88 4.21
C LYS A 115 19.59 -7.00 3.95
N ASP A 116 20.87 -6.78 4.22
CA ASP A 116 21.91 -7.79 4.01
C ASP A 116 21.83 -8.92 5.04
N ALA A 117 21.56 -8.60 6.31
CA ALA A 117 21.35 -9.60 7.36
C ALA A 117 20.09 -10.42 7.08
N ALA A 118 18.98 -9.77 6.73
CA ALA A 118 17.72 -10.40 6.37
C ALA A 118 17.90 -11.33 5.16
N LYS A 119 18.59 -10.90 4.09
CA LYS A 119 18.85 -11.76 2.92
C LYS A 119 19.69 -12.98 3.25
N ARG A 120 20.75 -12.85 4.07
CA ARG A 120 21.55 -14.00 4.50
C ARG A 120 20.73 -14.98 5.34
N LEU A 121 19.90 -14.46 6.25
CA LEU A 121 18.99 -15.28 7.05
C LEU A 121 18.00 -16.03 6.16
N MET A 122 17.37 -15.33 5.21
CA MET A 122 16.42 -15.90 4.26
C MET A 122 17.05 -16.95 3.34
N ALA A 123 18.25 -16.69 2.82
CA ALA A 123 19.01 -17.66 2.04
C ALA A 123 19.32 -18.92 2.89
N GLY A 124 19.74 -18.75 4.14
CA GLY A 124 19.96 -19.85 5.08
C GLY A 124 18.70 -20.66 5.40
N ALA A 125 17.53 -20.03 5.34
CA ALA A 125 16.22 -20.66 5.51
C ALA A 125 15.66 -21.30 4.22
N GLY A 126 16.42 -21.32 3.12
CA GLY A 126 15.96 -21.86 1.84
C GLY A 126 14.89 -21.02 1.15
N VAL A 127 14.88 -19.71 1.43
CA VAL A 127 14.06 -18.72 0.73
C VAL A 127 14.89 -18.16 -0.43
N PRO A 128 14.41 -18.19 -1.69
CA PRO A 128 15.16 -17.67 -2.83
C PRO A 128 15.52 -16.19 -2.62
N VAL A 129 16.78 -15.82 -2.82
CA VAL A 129 17.25 -14.43 -2.81
C VAL A 129 17.84 -14.07 -4.16
N VAL A 130 17.79 -12.78 -4.52
CA VAL A 130 18.28 -12.33 -5.84
C VAL A 130 19.76 -12.73 -5.97
N PRO A 131 20.16 -13.42 -7.06
CA PRO A 131 21.54 -13.75 -7.30
C PRO A 131 22.40 -12.48 -7.23
N GLY A 132 23.43 -12.49 -6.40
CA GLY A 132 24.16 -11.28 -6.10
C GLY A 132 25.31 -11.49 -5.14
N TYR A 133 26.18 -10.48 -5.07
CA TYR A 133 27.23 -10.34 -4.09
C TYR A 133 26.76 -9.44 -2.95
N HIS A 134 26.74 -10.01 -1.74
CA HIS A 134 26.36 -9.34 -0.49
C HIS A 134 27.50 -9.37 0.56
N GLY A 135 28.74 -9.57 0.11
CA GLY A 135 29.91 -9.64 0.98
C GLY A 135 30.38 -8.27 1.50
N MET A 136 31.26 -8.30 2.50
CA MET A 136 31.76 -7.07 3.15
C MET A 136 32.87 -6.37 2.35
N SER A 137 33.64 -7.10 1.53
CA SER A 137 34.69 -6.49 0.73
C SER A 137 34.08 -5.54 -0.30
N GLN A 138 34.63 -4.33 -0.37
CA GLN A 138 34.24 -3.27 -1.30
C GLN A 138 35.35 -2.97 -2.31
N ASP A 139 36.30 -3.91 -2.49
CA ASP A 139 37.33 -3.81 -3.52
C ASP A 139 36.70 -3.78 -4.92
N SER A 140 37.06 -2.79 -5.73
CA SER A 140 36.41 -2.54 -7.02
C SER A 140 36.67 -3.64 -8.05
N LYS A 141 37.82 -4.33 -7.99
CA LYS A 141 38.11 -5.45 -8.89
C LYS A 141 37.26 -6.66 -8.52
N LEU A 142 37.20 -7.00 -7.24
CA LEU A 142 36.33 -8.07 -6.76
C LEU A 142 34.86 -7.82 -7.14
N LEU A 143 34.34 -6.61 -6.89
CA LEU A 143 32.96 -6.27 -7.24
C LEU A 143 32.70 -6.40 -8.76
N GLN A 144 33.69 -6.11 -9.59
CA GLN A 144 33.59 -6.26 -11.05
C GLN A 144 33.62 -7.74 -11.48
N GLU A 145 34.45 -8.57 -10.84
CA GLU A 145 34.49 -10.03 -11.05
C GLU A 145 33.15 -10.68 -10.65
N GLU A 146 32.59 -10.28 -9.51
CA GLU A 146 31.26 -10.73 -9.05
C GLU A 146 30.16 -10.30 -10.03
N ALA A 147 30.20 -9.07 -10.54
CA ALA A 147 29.25 -8.60 -11.55
C ALA A 147 29.33 -9.42 -12.86
N LEU A 148 30.53 -9.81 -13.27
CA LEU A 148 30.75 -10.70 -14.42
C LEU A 148 30.18 -12.10 -14.16
N ALA A 149 30.38 -12.66 -12.96
CA ALA A 149 29.86 -13.97 -12.57
C ALA A 149 28.33 -14.01 -12.49
N ILE A 150 27.70 -12.95 -11.97
CA ILE A 150 26.23 -12.78 -11.94
C ILE A 150 25.67 -12.64 -13.37
N GLY A 151 26.43 -11.98 -14.24
CA GLY A 151 26.07 -11.72 -15.63
C GLY A 151 25.21 -10.45 -15.80
N TYR A 152 25.59 -9.63 -16.77
CA TYR A 152 24.90 -8.36 -17.08
C TYR A 152 23.51 -8.59 -17.71
N PRO A 153 22.57 -7.62 -17.58
CA PRO A 153 22.69 -6.42 -16.73
C PRO A 153 22.68 -6.75 -15.24
N VAL A 154 23.40 -5.94 -14.45
CA VAL A 154 23.43 -6.01 -12.98
C VAL A 154 22.90 -4.70 -12.38
N LEU A 155 22.55 -4.75 -11.10
CA LEU A 155 22.09 -3.63 -10.31
C LEU A 155 23.05 -3.40 -9.15
N ILE A 156 23.63 -2.20 -9.07
CA ILE A 156 24.39 -1.75 -7.89
C ILE A 156 23.40 -1.10 -6.93
N LYS A 157 23.39 -1.51 -5.66
CA LYS A 157 22.45 -1.00 -4.64
C LYS A 157 23.20 -0.57 -3.39
N ALA A 158 22.88 0.60 -2.84
CA ALA A 158 23.38 1.01 -1.52
C ALA A 158 22.91 0.05 -0.43
N ARG A 159 23.81 -0.40 0.44
CA ARG A 159 23.52 -1.35 1.54
C ARG A 159 22.52 -0.77 2.54
N ALA A 160 22.74 0.48 2.95
CA ALA A 160 21.88 1.22 3.87
C ALA A 160 20.69 1.90 3.16
N GLY A 161 20.49 1.67 1.85
CA GLY A 161 19.50 2.36 1.04
C GLY A 161 18.07 1.82 1.18
N GLY A 162 17.09 2.71 1.09
CA GLY A 162 15.65 2.40 1.10
C GLY A 162 14.86 3.21 0.08
N GLY A 163 13.66 2.73 -0.30
CA GLY A 163 12.70 3.50 -1.10
C GLY A 163 13.20 3.95 -2.48
N GLY A 164 14.01 3.13 -3.17
CA GLY A 164 14.42 3.42 -4.55
C GLY A 164 15.74 4.15 -4.75
N LYS A 165 16.25 4.81 -3.72
CA LYS A 165 17.44 5.67 -3.80
C LYS A 165 18.74 4.86 -3.72
N GLY A 166 19.77 5.28 -4.44
CA GLY A 166 21.06 4.58 -4.46
C GLY A 166 21.06 3.26 -5.24
N MET A 167 20.23 3.13 -6.27
CA MET A 167 20.20 1.96 -7.17
C MET A 167 20.60 2.35 -8.59
N ARG A 168 21.47 1.57 -9.22
CA ARG A 168 21.99 1.87 -10.56
C ARG A 168 22.10 0.62 -11.42
N ARG A 169 21.39 0.60 -12.54
CA ARG A 169 21.51 -0.45 -13.57
C ARG A 169 22.82 -0.28 -14.31
N VAL A 170 23.54 -1.37 -14.51
CA VAL A 170 24.76 -1.44 -15.32
C VAL A 170 24.55 -2.46 -16.42
N GLY A 171 24.68 -2.03 -17.67
CA GLY A 171 24.39 -2.87 -18.83
C GLY A 171 25.58 -3.68 -19.34
N SER A 172 26.81 -3.29 -19.00
CA SER A 172 28.02 -3.94 -19.51
C SER A 172 29.22 -3.79 -18.57
N PRO A 173 30.25 -4.66 -18.69
CA PRO A 173 31.47 -4.57 -17.90
C PRO A 173 32.19 -3.23 -18.00
N ALA A 174 32.17 -2.61 -19.19
CA ALA A 174 32.85 -1.34 -19.47
C ALA A 174 32.28 -0.16 -18.66
N GLN A 175 31.00 -0.24 -18.27
CA GLN A 175 30.31 0.82 -17.51
C GLN A 175 30.43 0.64 -15.99
N PHE A 176 30.95 -0.50 -15.53
CA PHE A 176 30.79 -0.92 -14.14
C PHE A 176 31.53 -0.05 -13.14
N ILE A 177 32.81 0.27 -13.38
CA ILE A 177 33.63 1.04 -12.44
C ILE A 177 33.08 2.45 -12.24
N ASP A 178 32.70 3.13 -13.33
CA ASP A 178 32.12 4.47 -13.27
C ASP A 178 30.77 4.47 -12.52
N ALA A 179 29.94 3.45 -12.80
CA ALA A 179 28.66 3.27 -12.11
C ALA A 179 28.85 2.97 -10.61
N LEU A 180 29.86 2.16 -10.25
CA LEU A 180 30.20 1.82 -8.87
C LEU A 180 30.61 3.07 -8.09
N VAL A 181 31.54 3.86 -8.62
CA VAL A 181 32.00 5.11 -7.97
C VAL A 181 30.85 6.08 -7.77
N ALA A 182 29.97 6.23 -8.77
CA ALA A 182 28.79 7.07 -8.66
C ALA A 182 27.82 6.57 -7.56
N ALA A 183 27.56 5.26 -7.52
CA ALA A 183 26.68 4.66 -6.52
C ALA A 183 27.22 4.80 -5.09
N GLN A 184 28.52 4.59 -4.87
CA GLN A 184 29.15 4.75 -3.55
C GLN A 184 29.09 6.20 -3.06
N ARG A 185 29.30 7.18 -3.95
CA ARG A 185 29.17 8.61 -3.62
C ARG A 185 27.75 8.98 -3.23
N GLU A 186 26.77 8.50 -4.00
CA GLU A 186 25.34 8.72 -3.70
C GLU A 186 24.94 8.07 -2.37
N ALA A 187 25.43 6.85 -2.10
CA ALA A 187 25.19 6.13 -0.87
C ALA A 187 25.78 6.86 0.35
N GLN A 188 27.02 7.35 0.26
CA GLN A 188 27.63 8.17 1.30
C GLN A 188 26.86 9.45 1.56
N ALA A 189 26.46 10.17 0.50
CA ALA A 189 25.76 11.43 0.62
C ALA A 189 24.35 11.27 1.22
N SER A 190 23.69 10.16 0.89
CA SER A 190 22.29 9.92 1.29
C SER A 190 22.15 9.19 2.63
N PHE A 191 23.09 8.28 2.93
CA PHE A 191 22.96 7.32 4.05
C PHE A 191 24.17 7.28 4.98
N GLY A 192 25.24 8.01 4.66
CA GLY A 192 26.47 7.97 5.45
C GLY A 192 27.28 6.67 5.32
N ASP A 193 26.88 5.78 4.41
CA ASP A 193 27.50 4.47 4.18
C ASP A 193 27.82 4.27 2.69
N MET A 194 29.10 4.07 2.37
CA MET A 194 29.56 3.79 0.99
C MET A 194 29.35 2.34 0.54
N HIS A 195 28.98 1.41 1.43
CA HIS A 195 28.87 0.01 1.04
C HIS A 195 27.75 -0.22 0.02
N VAL A 196 28.06 -1.01 -1.00
CA VAL A 196 27.11 -1.43 -2.03
C VAL A 196 27.00 -2.95 -2.11
N LEU A 197 25.88 -3.39 -2.68
CA LEU A 197 25.55 -4.75 -3.06
C LEU A 197 25.47 -4.82 -4.59
N ILE A 198 25.84 -5.96 -5.18
CA ILE A 198 25.68 -6.22 -6.62
C ILE A 198 24.64 -7.32 -6.79
N GLU A 199 23.58 -7.05 -7.54
CA GLU A 199 22.49 -8.01 -7.74
C GLU A 199 22.19 -8.18 -9.23
N LYS A 200 21.60 -9.31 -9.61
CA LYS A 200 21.03 -9.47 -10.94
C LYS A 200 19.97 -8.39 -11.18
N TYR A 201 20.04 -7.72 -12.32
CA TYR A 201 18.97 -6.81 -12.74
C TYR A 201 17.81 -7.63 -13.31
N ILE A 202 16.59 -7.34 -12.86
CA ILE A 202 15.35 -7.96 -13.34
C ILE A 202 14.74 -7.04 -14.38
N ASP A 203 14.59 -7.51 -15.63
CA ASP A 203 14.19 -6.65 -16.76
C ASP A 203 12.69 -6.29 -16.74
N ALA A 204 11.81 -7.22 -16.38
CA ALA A 204 10.38 -6.99 -16.23
C ALA A 204 9.94 -7.24 -14.78
N PRO A 205 10.36 -6.39 -13.83
CA PRO A 205 10.14 -6.61 -12.40
C PRO A 205 8.65 -6.49 -12.05
N ARG A 206 8.11 -7.53 -11.43
CA ARG A 206 6.83 -7.53 -10.73
C ARG A 206 7.09 -7.52 -9.24
N HIS A 207 6.34 -6.72 -8.49
CA HIS A 207 6.38 -6.73 -7.03
C HIS A 207 5.20 -7.56 -6.55
N ILE A 208 5.48 -8.78 -6.10
CA ILE A 208 4.47 -9.71 -5.58
C ILE A 208 4.82 -10.04 -4.15
N GLU A 209 3.83 -10.00 -3.27
CA GLU A 209 4.03 -10.17 -1.85
C GLU A 209 3.04 -11.17 -1.27
N VAL A 210 3.41 -11.86 -0.20
CA VAL A 210 2.59 -12.89 0.43
C VAL A 210 2.23 -12.46 1.85
N GLN A 211 0.93 -12.43 2.14
CA GLN A 211 0.44 -12.23 3.50
C GLN A 211 0.75 -13.47 4.33
N VAL A 212 1.41 -13.29 5.48
CA VAL A 212 1.63 -14.34 6.46
C VAL A 212 1.00 -13.96 7.81
N PHE A 213 0.66 -14.98 8.57
CA PHE A 213 0.23 -14.86 9.96
C PHE A 213 0.92 -15.93 10.79
N GLY A 214 1.46 -15.56 11.95
CA GLY A 214 1.98 -16.50 12.93
C GLY A 214 1.36 -16.32 14.30
N ASP A 215 1.28 -17.37 15.11
CA ASP A 215 0.85 -17.31 16.51
C ASP A 215 1.98 -17.67 17.50
N SER A 216 1.70 -17.53 18.80
CA SER A 216 2.66 -17.88 19.86
C SER A 216 2.86 -19.39 20.07
N GLN A 217 2.18 -20.23 19.28
CA GLN A 217 2.27 -21.69 19.33
C GLN A 217 3.14 -22.25 18.19
N GLY A 218 3.73 -21.36 17.38
CA GLY A 218 4.58 -21.71 16.24
C GLY A 218 3.79 -22.05 14.97
N ASN A 219 2.47 -21.87 14.96
CA ASN A 219 1.69 -22.03 13.74
C ASN A 219 1.93 -20.82 12.83
N VAL A 220 2.12 -21.09 11.54
CA VAL A 220 2.27 -20.06 10.51
C VAL A 220 1.44 -20.47 9.29
N VAL A 221 0.61 -19.54 8.80
CA VAL A 221 -0.21 -19.69 7.59
C VAL A 221 0.03 -18.52 6.64
N HIS A 222 -0.24 -18.72 5.35
CA HIS A 222 -0.33 -17.65 4.36
C HIS A 222 -1.78 -17.36 3.98
N LEU A 223 -2.07 -16.10 3.66
CA LEU A 223 -3.34 -15.66 3.08
C LEU A 223 -3.19 -15.23 1.62
N PHE A 224 -2.38 -16.01 0.89
CA PHE A 224 -2.10 -15.88 -0.54
C PHE A 224 -1.30 -14.61 -0.88
N GLU A 225 -1.15 -14.35 -2.17
CA GLU A 225 -0.35 -13.26 -2.70
C GLU A 225 -1.17 -12.02 -3.08
N ARG A 226 -0.49 -10.88 -3.12
CA ARG A 226 -0.93 -9.63 -3.75
C ARG A 226 0.08 -9.22 -4.81
N ASP A 227 -0.41 -8.60 -5.88
CA ASP A 227 0.43 -7.87 -6.83
C ASP A 227 0.37 -6.38 -6.53
N CYS A 228 1.55 -5.81 -6.26
CA CYS A 228 1.72 -4.41 -5.92
C CYS A 228 2.61 -3.71 -6.95
N SER A 229 2.68 -4.21 -8.18
CA SER A 229 3.62 -3.72 -9.21
C SER A 229 3.26 -2.33 -9.74
N LEU A 230 2.01 -1.89 -9.63
CA LEU A 230 1.62 -0.55 -10.09
C LEU A 230 2.11 0.51 -9.10
N GLN A 231 3.34 0.96 -9.33
CA GLN A 231 4.09 1.84 -8.45
C GLN A 231 4.55 3.10 -9.16
N ARG A 232 4.73 4.17 -8.39
CA ARG A 232 5.36 5.41 -8.82
C ARG A 232 6.51 5.72 -7.89
N ARG A 233 7.74 5.84 -8.41
CA ARG A 233 8.95 6.09 -7.59
C ARG A 233 9.02 5.13 -6.39
N HIS A 234 8.72 3.85 -6.63
CA HIS A 234 8.68 2.77 -5.63
C HIS A 234 7.61 2.91 -4.54
N GLN A 235 6.61 3.78 -4.73
CA GLN A 235 5.42 3.85 -3.90
C GLN A 235 4.28 3.12 -4.59
N LYS A 236 3.64 2.17 -3.90
CA LYS A 236 2.49 1.42 -4.40
C LYS A 236 1.27 2.36 -4.56
N VAL A 237 0.58 2.24 -5.70
CA VAL A 237 -0.54 3.12 -6.10
C VAL A 237 -1.83 2.34 -6.26
N VAL A 238 -1.73 1.16 -6.88
CA VAL A 238 -2.83 0.20 -7.07
C VAL A 238 -2.30 -1.19 -6.75
N GLU A 239 -3.07 -1.94 -5.99
CA GLU A 239 -2.74 -3.29 -5.55
C GLU A 239 -3.91 -4.24 -5.86
N GLU A 240 -3.60 -5.48 -6.19
CA GLU A 240 -4.63 -6.47 -6.50
C GLU A 240 -4.34 -7.84 -5.91
N ALA A 241 -5.39 -8.62 -5.67
CA ALA A 241 -5.31 -9.98 -5.19
C ALA A 241 -6.36 -10.85 -5.88
N PRO A 242 -6.02 -12.05 -6.39
CA PRO A 242 -4.66 -12.58 -6.55
C PRO A 242 -3.80 -11.86 -7.61
N ALA A 243 -2.53 -12.22 -7.73
CA ALA A 243 -1.65 -11.66 -8.75
C ALA A 243 -1.99 -12.20 -10.17
N PRO A 244 -2.03 -11.34 -11.22
CA PRO A 244 -2.35 -11.79 -12.57
C PRO A 244 -1.24 -12.68 -13.14
N GLY A 245 -1.64 -13.80 -13.75
CA GLY A 245 -0.70 -14.80 -14.28
C GLY A 245 -0.16 -15.79 -13.22
N MET A 246 -0.64 -15.74 -11.99
CA MET A 246 -0.21 -16.63 -10.91
C MET A 246 -0.82 -18.03 -11.05
N THR A 247 0.00 -18.98 -11.51
CA THR A 247 -0.33 -20.41 -11.56
C THR A 247 -0.29 -21.03 -10.16
N GLU A 248 -0.94 -22.18 -9.98
CA GLU A 248 -0.93 -22.92 -8.71
C GLU A 248 0.49 -23.32 -8.28
N ALA A 249 1.32 -23.78 -9.21
CA ALA A 249 2.70 -24.18 -8.92
C ALA A 249 3.56 -23.01 -8.43
N VAL A 250 3.44 -21.84 -9.08
CA VAL A 250 4.18 -20.63 -8.65
C VAL A 250 3.65 -20.13 -7.31
N ARG A 251 2.32 -20.11 -7.13
CA ARG A 251 1.70 -19.72 -5.87
C ARG A 251 2.21 -20.59 -4.72
N LEU A 252 2.17 -21.90 -4.87
CA LEU A 252 2.66 -22.85 -3.87
C LEU A 252 4.14 -22.57 -3.53
N ALA A 253 5.00 -22.44 -4.53
CA ALA A 253 6.42 -22.18 -4.31
C ALA A 253 6.67 -20.86 -3.55
N MET A 254 5.96 -19.79 -3.92
CA MET A 254 6.09 -18.47 -3.29
C MET A 254 5.53 -18.47 -1.87
N THR A 255 4.35 -19.04 -1.66
CA THR A 255 3.71 -19.04 -0.35
C THR A 255 4.43 -19.95 0.64
N GLU A 256 4.97 -21.09 0.20
CA GLU A 256 5.84 -21.92 1.02
C GLU A 256 7.14 -21.19 1.38
N ALA A 257 7.73 -20.44 0.45
CA ALA A 257 8.90 -19.62 0.74
C ALA A 257 8.59 -18.53 1.78
N ALA A 258 7.43 -17.89 1.70
CA ALA A 258 6.97 -16.90 2.68
C ALA A 258 6.72 -17.52 4.07
N VAL A 259 6.10 -18.71 4.12
CA VAL A 259 5.90 -19.44 5.38
C VAL A 259 7.24 -19.87 5.99
N ARG A 260 8.21 -20.32 5.17
CA ARG A 260 9.58 -20.60 5.65
C ARG A 260 10.25 -19.35 6.21
N ALA A 261 10.15 -18.22 5.51
CA ALA A 261 10.67 -16.93 5.96
C ALA A 261 10.15 -16.55 7.36
N ALA A 262 8.83 -16.61 7.54
CA ALA A 262 8.19 -16.30 8.82
C ALA A 262 8.58 -17.28 9.93
N ARG A 263 8.65 -18.59 9.64
CA ARG A 263 9.09 -19.60 10.63
C ARG A 263 10.54 -19.41 11.06
N ALA A 264 11.42 -18.98 10.16
CA ALA A 264 12.84 -18.77 10.45
C ALA A 264 13.12 -17.66 11.49
N ILE A 265 12.13 -16.82 11.77
CA ILE A 265 12.21 -15.75 12.78
C ILE A 265 11.13 -15.85 13.85
N GLU A 266 10.52 -17.04 14.00
CA GLU A 266 9.47 -17.29 15.00
C GLU A 266 8.36 -16.22 14.95
N TYR A 267 7.97 -15.85 13.74
CA TYR A 267 7.15 -14.67 13.49
C TYR A 267 5.76 -14.79 14.14
N ARG A 268 5.26 -13.68 14.71
CA ARG A 268 3.94 -13.58 15.34
C ARG A 268 3.15 -12.38 14.80
N GLY A 269 1.83 -12.55 14.70
CA GLY A 269 0.90 -11.53 14.19
C GLY A 269 0.90 -11.48 12.66
N ALA A 270 0.43 -10.35 12.11
CA ALA A 270 0.42 -10.12 10.67
C ALA A 270 1.79 -9.68 10.17
N GLY A 271 2.22 -10.20 9.02
CA GLY A 271 3.41 -9.73 8.30
C GLY A 271 3.28 -9.99 6.82
N THR A 272 4.16 -9.38 6.03
CA THR A 272 4.19 -9.61 4.59
C THR A 272 5.60 -9.88 4.13
N VAL A 273 5.77 -10.94 3.35
CA VAL A 273 7.03 -11.27 2.68
C VAL A 273 6.96 -10.76 1.25
N GLU A 274 7.80 -9.80 0.90
CA GLU A 274 7.83 -9.18 -0.43
C GLU A 274 8.85 -9.87 -1.34
N PHE A 275 8.46 -10.10 -2.60
CA PHE A 275 9.30 -10.70 -3.63
C PHE A 275 9.38 -9.81 -4.86
N ILE A 276 10.58 -9.76 -5.45
CA ILE A 276 10.77 -9.32 -6.83
C ILE A 276 10.62 -10.53 -7.74
N VAL A 277 9.79 -10.40 -8.77
CA VAL A 277 9.48 -11.49 -9.69
C VAL A 277 9.81 -11.06 -11.11
N ASP A 278 10.47 -11.92 -11.87
CA ASP A 278 10.76 -11.71 -13.29
C ASP A 278 9.53 -12.07 -14.13
N GLY A 279 8.79 -11.06 -14.57
CA GLY A 279 7.61 -11.21 -15.42
C GLY A 279 7.90 -11.41 -16.91
N SER A 280 9.17 -11.36 -17.35
CA SER A 280 9.53 -11.28 -18.79
C SER A 280 9.11 -12.51 -19.60
N ARG A 281 8.95 -13.66 -18.95
CA ARG A 281 8.52 -14.93 -19.56
C ARG A 281 7.36 -15.56 -18.79
N GLY A 282 6.49 -14.72 -18.23
CA GLY A 282 5.47 -15.13 -17.26
C GLY A 282 6.07 -15.51 -15.91
N LEU A 283 5.20 -15.74 -14.92
CA LEU A 283 5.62 -16.08 -13.56
C LEU A 283 6.13 -17.54 -13.53
N ARG A 284 7.27 -17.77 -12.89
CA ARG A 284 7.94 -19.08 -12.81
C ARG A 284 8.35 -19.42 -11.39
N THR A 285 8.44 -20.69 -11.06
CA THR A 285 8.85 -21.18 -9.73
C THR A 285 10.31 -20.88 -9.39
N ASP A 286 11.13 -20.57 -10.39
CA ASP A 286 12.53 -20.16 -10.25
C ASP A 286 12.75 -18.66 -10.54
N GLY A 287 11.65 -17.92 -10.73
CA GLY A 287 11.64 -16.53 -11.20
C GLY A 287 11.27 -15.50 -10.14
N PHE A 288 11.30 -15.86 -8.85
CA PHE A 288 10.97 -14.97 -7.75
C PHE A 288 12.06 -14.98 -6.67
N TRP A 289 12.26 -13.84 -6.02
CA TRP A 289 13.31 -13.69 -5.02
C TRP A 289 12.91 -12.71 -3.93
N PHE A 290 13.23 -13.05 -2.68
CA PHE A 290 12.98 -12.24 -1.49
C PHE A 290 13.60 -10.85 -1.62
N MET A 291 12.79 -9.83 -1.34
CA MET A 291 13.22 -8.44 -1.25
C MET A 291 13.38 -8.01 0.20
N GLU A 292 12.28 -8.06 0.94
CA GLU A 292 12.16 -7.64 2.33
C GLU A 292 10.94 -8.30 2.97
N MET A 293 10.80 -8.12 4.28
CA MET A 293 9.62 -8.52 5.03
C MET A 293 9.14 -7.30 5.81
N ASN A 294 7.89 -6.88 5.61
CA ASN A 294 7.28 -5.89 6.49
C ASN A 294 6.73 -6.59 7.72
N THR A 295 7.26 -6.21 8.88
CA THR A 295 6.95 -6.87 10.16
C THR A 295 5.71 -6.25 10.81
N ARG A 296 4.66 -6.04 10.01
CA ARG A 296 3.43 -5.32 10.36
C ARG A 296 2.31 -5.59 9.35
N LEU A 297 1.11 -5.07 9.64
CA LEU A 297 0.05 -4.93 8.65
C LEU A 297 0.47 -3.94 7.55
N GLN A 298 -0.09 -4.09 6.35
CA GLN A 298 0.12 -3.19 5.22
C GLN A 298 -1.16 -2.45 4.83
N VAL A 299 -1.00 -1.40 4.02
CA VAL A 299 -2.10 -0.52 3.57
C VAL A 299 -3.12 -1.33 2.77
N GLU A 300 -2.59 -2.15 1.86
CA GLU A 300 -3.24 -3.03 0.89
C GLU A 300 -3.79 -4.34 1.47
N HIS A 301 -3.79 -4.53 2.80
CA HIS A 301 -4.42 -5.70 3.42
C HIS A 301 -5.90 -5.92 3.03
N PRO A 302 -6.73 -4.89 2.71
CA PRO A 302 -8.14 -5.08 2.35
C PRO A 302 -8.37 -5.96 1.13
N VAL A 303 -7.45 -5.99 0.14
CA VAL A 303 -7.64 -6.89 -1.03
C VAL A 303 -7.51 -8.36 -0.61
N THR A 304 -6.64 -8.68 0.33
CA THR A 304 -6.56 -10.03 0.93
C THR A 304 -7.81 -10.35 1.73
N GLU A 305 -8.31 -9.41 2.55
CA GLU A 305 -9.56 -9.61 3.31
C GLU A 305 -10.74 -9.88 2.37
N ALA A 306 -10.82 -9.15 1.25
CA ALA A 306 -11.91 -9.28 0.29
C ALA A 306 -11.94 -10.65 -0.39
N ILE A 307 -10.78 -11.21 -0.78
CA ILE A 307 -10.74 -12.53 -1.45
C ILE A 307 -10.81 -13.71 -0.47
N THR A 308 -10.45 -13.52 0.80
CA THR A 308 -10.43 -14.60 1.81
C THR A 308 -11.63 -14.59 2.75
N GLY A 309 -12.29 -13.44 2.93
CA GLY A 309 -13.30 -13.22 3.96
C GLY A 309 -12.73 -13.14 5.38
N VAL A 310 -11.41 -13.08 5.54
CA VAL A 310 -10.73 -13.02 6.85
C VAL A 310 -10.52 -11.56 7.26
N ASP A 311 -10.92 -11.19 8.48
CA ASP A 311 -10.59 -9.90 9.11
C ASP A 311 -9.19 -10.00 9.74
N LEU A 312 -8.19 -9.40 9.09
CA LEU A 312 -6.79 -9.52 9.48
C LEU A 312 -6.49 -8.77 10.78
N VAL A 313 -7.18 -7.65 11.04
CA VAL A 313 -7.04 -6.92 12.31
C VAL A 313 -7.65 -7.74 13.45
N ASP A 314 -8.78 -8.41 13.24
CA ASP A 314 -9.35 -9.32 14.24
C ASP A 314 -8.36 -10.43 14.60
N TRP A 315 -7.72 -11.05 13.61
CA TRP A 315 -6.67 -12.05 13.82
C TRP A 315 -5.48 -11.47 14.59
N GLN A 316 -5.06 -10.24 14.31
CA GLN A 316 -3.95 -9.59 15.04
C GLN A 316 -4.30 -9.47 16.53
N LEU A 317 -5.53 -9.06 16.85
CA LEU A 317 -5.99 -8.90 18.23
C LEU A 317 -6.14 -10.24 18.96
N ARG A 318 -6.59 -11.30 18.27
CA ARG A 318 -6.66 -12.67 18.83
C ARG A 318 -5.28 -13.23 19.17
N VAL A 319 -4.35 -13.16 18.22
CA VAL A 319 -2.97 -13.60 18.42
C VAL A 319 -2.26 -12.75 19.48
N ALA A 320 -2.56 -11.44 19.52
CA ALA A 320 -2.07 -10.56 20.57
C ALA A 320 -2.54 -11.01 21.96
N ALA A 321 -3.78 -11.49 22.07
CA ALA A 321 -4.37 -12.05 23.29
C ALA A 321 -3.89 -13.48 23.62
N GLY A 322 -3.03 -14.09 22.79
CA GLY A 322 -2.50 -15.45 23.00
C GLY A 322 -3.39 -16.57 22.45
N GLU A 323 -4.44 -16.25 21.67
CA GLU A 323 -5.22 -17.25 20.95
C GLU A 323 -4.38 -17.91 19.84
N ALA A 324 -4.70 -19.16 19.49
CA ALA A 324 -4.18 -19.80 18.27
C ALA A 324 -4.72 -19.12 17.01
N LEU A 325 -4.09 -19.36 15.86
CA LEU A 325 -4.65 -18.96 14.57
C LEU A 325 -6.07 -19.54 14.40
N PRO A 326 -7.08 -18.73 14.03
CA PRO A 326 -8.47 -19.21 13.94
C PRO A 326 -8.73 -20.24 12.85
N MET A 327 -7.85 -20.38 11.85
CA MET A 327 -7.98 -21.29 10.73
C MET A 327 -6.63 -21.91 10.37
N ARG A 328 -6.65 -23.16 9.93
CA ARG A 328 -5.50 -23.87 9.35
C ARG A 328 -5.35 -23.53 7.87
N GLN A 329 -4.19 -23.86 7.29
CA GLN A 329 -3.87 -23.49 5.90
C GLN A 329 -4.87 -24.05 4.89
N GLU A 330 -5.35 -25.27 5.11
CA GLU A 330 -6.31 -25.98 4.27
C GLU A 330 -7.75 -25.42 4.34
N GLU A 331 -8.07 -24.62 5.36
CA GLU A 331 -9.39 -24.00 5.53
C GLU A 331 -9.48 -22.64 4.81
N LEU A 332 -8.33 -22.02 4.53
CA LEU A 332 -8.24 -20.75 3.83
C LEU A 332 -8.54 -20.93 2.34
N LYS A 333 -9.49 -20.13 1.84
CA LYS A 333 -9.94 -20.17 0.45
C LYS A 333 -9.84 -18.79 -0.18
N MET A 334 -9.67 -18.79 -1.49
CA MET A 334 -9.68 -17.59 -2.31
C MET A 334 -10.95 -17.56 -3.16
N THR A 335 -11.69 -16.46 -3.11
CA THR A 335 -12.91 -16.25 -3.89
C THR A 335 -12.84 -14.92 -4.62
N GLY A 336 -13.00 -14.96 -5.94
CA GLY A 336 -13.02 -13.76 -6.78
C GLY A 336 -11.68 -13.04 -6.87
N HIS A 337 -11.76 -11.74 -7.16
CA HIS A 337 -10.62 -10.85 -7.37
C HIS A 337 -10.90 -9.50 -6.73
N ALA A 338 -9.91 -8.93 -6.05
CA ALA A 338 -10.00 -7.62 -5.43
C ALA A 338 -8.91 -6.68 -5.94
N VAL A 339 -9.24 -5.40 -6.04
CA VAL A 339 -8.31 -4.33 -6.41
C VAL A 339 -8.54 -3.12 -5.51
N GLU A 340 -7.45 -2.54 -5.02
CA GLU A 340 -7.43 -1.32 -4.20
C GLU A 340 -6.73 -0.21 -4.99
N ALA A 341 -7.25 1.01 -4.88
CA ALA A 341 -6.59 2.22 -5.32
C ALA A 341 -6.44 3.21 -4.16
N ARG A 342 -5.25 3.82 -4.04
CA ARG A 342 -4.96 4.83 -3.03
C ARG A 342 -5.29 6.22 -3.55
N LEU A 343 -6.41 6.78 -3.07
CA LEU A 343 -6.87 8.12 -3.41
C LEU A 343 -6.15 9.15 -2.54
N TYR A 344 -5.29 9.95 -3.16
CA TYR A 344 -4.46 10.96 -2.51
C TYR A 344 -4.90 12.38 -2.86
N ALA A 345 -4.74 13.30 -1.91
CA ALA A 345 -4.70 14.73 -2.15
C ALA A 345 -3.33 15.13 -2.68
N GLU A 346 -3.09 14.87 -3.96
CA GLU A 346 -1.85 15.19 -4.66
C GLU A 346 -2.17 15.69 -6.07
N ASN A 347 -1.23 16.40 -6.69
CA ASN A 347 -1.37 16.91 -8.06
C ASN A 347 -0.49 16.14 -9.05
N PRO A 348 -1.04 15.17 -9.80
CA PRO A 348 -0.28 14.42 -10.81
C PRO A 348 0.43 15.28 -11.85
N ALA A 349 -0.14 16.43 -12.25
CA ALA A 349 0.41 17.31 -13.28
C ALA A 349 1.68 18.04 -12.83
N THR A 350 1.88 18.22 -11.51
CA THR A 350 3.08 18.86 -10.95
C THR A 350 3.99 17.84 -10.28
N GLY A 351 4.04 16.61 -10.78
CA GLY A 351 4.89 15.56 -10.24
C GLY A 351 4.39 14.97 -8.92
N PHE A 352 3.07 15.00 -8.71
CA PHE A 352 2.37 14.44 -7.56
C PHE A 352 2.76 15.06 -6.22
N LEU A 353 2.95 16.38 -6.21
CA LEU A 353 3.13 17.12 -4.97
C LEU A 353 1.83 17.05 -4.13
N PRO A 354 1.92 16.88 -2.80
CA PRO A 354 0.76 16.95 -1.91
C PRO A 354 0.00 18.26 -2.08
N ALA A 355 -1.33 18.17 -2.04
CA ALA A 355 -2.25 19.29 -2.18
C ALA A 355 -3.03 19.49 -0.88
N THR A 356 -2.70 20.56 -0.16
CA THR A 356 -3.43 20.96 1.05
C THR A 356 -4.73 21.67 0.69
N GLY A 357 -5.65 21.74 1.65
CA GLY A 357 -6.92 22.46 1.50
C GLY A 357 -8.06 21.75 2.22
N THR A 358 -9.23 22.40 2.25
CA THR A 358 -10.44 21.87 2.88
C THR A 358 -11.24 21.04 1.88
N LEU A 359 -11.70 19.87 2.31
CA LEU A 359 -12.58 19.01 1.52
C LEU A 359 -14.00 19.61 1.45
N ALA A 360 -14.21 20.54 0.52
CA ALA A 360 -15.51 21.20 0.32
C ALA A 360 -16.64 20.19 0.01
N ARG A 361 -16.33 19.11 -0.71
CA ARG A 361 -17.21 17.95 -0.89
C ARG A 361 -16.40 16.67 -0.92
N PHE A 362 -16.86 15.66 -0.20
CA PHE A 362 -16.21 14.34 -0.16
C PHE A 362 -17.27 13.23 -0.13
N ARG A 363 -17.60 12.72 -1.31
CA ARG A 363 -18.59 11.66 -1.50
C ARG A 363 -18.01 10.58 -2.39
N LEU A 364 -17.61 9.47 -1.78
CA LEU A 364 -17.12 8.29 -2.50
C LEU A 364 -18.28 7.34 -2.80
N SER A 365 -18.15 6.51 -3.84
CA SER A 365 -19.21 5.58 -4.24
C SER A 365 -19.47 4.54 -3.13
N PRO A 366 -20.72 4.38 -2.67
CA PRO A 366 -21.07 3.41 -1.63
C PRO A 366 -21.00 1.95 -2.11
N ALA A 367 -20.83 1.73 -3.43
CA ALA A 367 -20.64 0.40 -4.00
C ALA A 367 -19.22 -0.15 -3.75
N ALA A 368 -18.27 0.69 -3.36
CA ALA A 368 -16.92 0.29 -2.98
C ALA A 368 -16.83 0.06 -1.47
N ARG A 369 -15.89 -0.79 -1.04
CA ARG A 369 -15.38 -0.71 0.33
C ARG A 369 -14.49 0.54 0.41
N ILE A 370 -14.75 1.38 1.40
CA ILE A 370 -14.01 2.63 1.63
C ILE A 370 -13.38 2.59 3.02
N ASP A 371 -12.06 2.63 3.05
CA ASP A 371 -11.28 2.81 4.27
C ASP A 371 -10.71 4.25 4.23
N SER A 372 -11.27 5.15 5.03
CA SER A 372 -10.92 6.60 5.07
C SER A 372 -10.69 7.07 6.51
N GLY A 373 -9.78 8.05 6.65
CA GLY A 373 -9.55 8.80 7.88
C GLY A 373 -10.07 10.25 7.85
N VAL A 374 -10.72 10.65 6.76
CA VAL A 374 -11.25 12.02 6.54
C VAL A 374 -12.71 11.99 6.10
N VAL A 375 -13.41 13.10 6.33
CA VAL A 375 -14.79 13.36 5.89
C VAL A 375 -14.93 14.72 5.21
N GLU A 376 -16.11 14.99 4.63
CA GLU A 376 -16.46 16.30 4.08
C GLU A 376 -16.31 17.39 5.15
N GLY A 377 -15.60 18.48 4.82
CA GLY A 377 -15.27 19.58 5.72
C GLY A 377 -13.89 19.50 6.37
N ASP A 378 -13.22 18.34 6.35
CA ASP A 378 -11.88 18.20 6.96
C ASP A 378 -10.82 18.99 6.19
N GLU A 379 -9.79 19.47 6.91
CA GLU A 379 -8.61 20.12 6.33
C GLU A 379 -7.50 19.10 6.08
N ILE A 380 -6.97 19.10 4.85
CA ILE A 380 -5.78 18.35 4.48
C ILE A 380 -4.54 19.20 4.80
N SER A 381 -3.86 18.86 5.89
CA SER A 381 -2.69 19.57 6.39
C SER A 381 -1.38 19.12 5.70
N PRO A 382 -0.30 19.93 5.77
CA PRO A 382 1.00 19.56 5.21
C PRO A 382 1.83 18.63 6.12
N TYR A 383 1.35 18.31 7.33
CA TYR A 383 2.16 17.62 8.35
C TYR A 383 2.29 16.12 8.11
N TYR A 384 1.32 15.52 7.40
CA TYR A 384 1.17 14.07 7.28
C TYR A 384 0.97 13.63 5.83
N ASP A 385 0.99 12.31 5.64
CA ASP A 385 0.68 11.69 4.36
C ASP A 385 -0.72 12.13 3.83
N PRO A 386 -0.83 12.49 2.54
CA PRO A 386 -2.06 13.05 1.97
C PRO A 386 -3.09 11.99 1.53
N LEU A 387 -3.04 10.76 2.05
CA LEU A 387 -4.02 9.72 1.73
C LEU A 387 -5.40 10.15 2.23
N LEU A 388 -6.35 10.24 1.30
CA LEU A 388 -7.75 10.53 1.60
C LEU A 388 -8.52 9.25 1.90
N ALA A 389 -8.40 8.26 1.01
CA ALA A 389 -9.09 6.99 1.17
C ALA A 389 -8.41 5.88 0.39
N LYS A 390 -8.63 4.65 0.83
CA LYS A 390 -8.45 3.45 0.03
C LYS A 390 -9.80 3.07 -0.54
N VAL A 391 -9.86 2.91 -1.86
CA VAL A 391 -11.09 2.52 -2.58
C VAL A 391 -10.89 1.11 -3.08
N ILE A 392 -11.72 0.17 -2.60
CA ILE A 392 -11.55 -1.26 -2.86
C ILE A 392 -12.79 -1.81 -3.55
N ALA A 393 -12.56 -2.52 -4.66
CA ALA A 393 -13.58 -3.30 -5.36
C ALA A 393 -13.25 -4.78 -5.29
N HIS A 394 -14.29 -5.61 -5.13
CA HIS A 394 -14.21 -7.07 -5.21
C HIS A 394 -15.27 -7.57 -6.18
N ALA A 395 -14.90 -8.52 -7.04
CA ALA A 395 -15.79 -9.09 -8.03
C ALA A 395 -15.44 -10.57 -8.32
N PRO A 396 -16.30 -11.33 -9.03
CA PRO A 396 -16.01 -12.72 -9.37
C PRO A 396 -14.74 -12.94 -10.20
N ASP A 397 -14.33 -11.94 -11.00
CA ASP A 397 -13.10 -11.99 -11.79
C ASP A 397 -12.41 -10.62 -11.85
N ARG A 398 -11.16 -10.65 -12.32
CA ARG A 398 -10.28 -9.49 -12.42
C ARG A 398 -10.85 -8.37 -13.30
N ALA A 399 -11.38 -8.70 -14.47
CA ALA A 399 -11.90 -7.70 -15.40
C ALA A 399 -13.10 -6.96 -14.80
N MET A 400 -14.00 -7.68 -14.13
CA MET A 400 -15.12 -7.11 -13.40
C MET A 400 -14.65 -6.25 -12.23
N ALA A 401 -13.63 -6.66 -11.48
CA ALA A 401 -13.10 -5.90 -10.34
C ALA A 401 -12.51 -4.55 -10.78
N PHE A 402 -11.68 -4.53 -11.83
CA PHE A 402 -11.12 -3.30 -12.40
C PHE A 402 -12.20 -2.39 -12.98
N LYS A 403 -13.18 -2.95 -13.70
CA LYS A 403 -14.32 -2.19 -14.23
C LYS A 403 -15.15 -1.57 -13.10
N ALA A 404 -15.39 -2.31 -12.02
CA ALA A 404 -16.10 -1.82 -10.84
C ALA A 404 -15.34 -0.67 -10.17
N LEU A 405 -14.05 -0.84 -9.89
CA LEU A 405 -13.23 0.20 -9.26
C LEU A 405 -13.13 1.47 -10.11
N SER A 406 -12.90 1.31 -11.42
CA SER A 406 -12.88 2.44 -12.36
C SER A 406 -14.20 3.22 -12.35
N ARG A 407 -15.33 2.52 -12.39
CA ARG A 407 -16.66 3.13 -12.29
C ARG A 407 -16.87 3.85 -10.95
N GLN A 408 -16.49 3.23 -9.84
CA GLN A 408 -16.65 3.79 -8.50
C GLN A 408 -15.82 5.08 -8.33
N LEU A 409 -14.60 5.14 -8.87
CA LEU A 409 -13.78 6.36 -8.88
C LEU A 409 -14.38 7.45 -9.78
N ALA A 410 -14.97 7.08 -10.91
CA ALA A 410 -15.65 8.03 -11.81
C ALA A 410 -16.89 8.66 -11.16
N GLU A 411 -17.67 7.87 -10.42
CA GLU A 411 -18.86 8.30 -9.67
C GLU A 411 -18.52 9.07 -8.37
N SER A 412 -17.27 9.00 -7.91
CA SER A 412 -16.82 9.66 -6.68
C SER A 412 -16.55 11.15 -6.89
N VAL A 413 -16.98 11.97 -5.94
CA VAL A 413 -16.82 13.43 -5.94
C VAL A 413 -15.90 13.85 -4.80
N VAL A 414 -14.76 14.45 -5.16
CA VAL A 414 -13.84 15.09 -4.22
C VAL A 414 -13.54 16.50 -4.71
N LEU A 415 -13.97 17.51 -3.96
CA LEU A 415 -13.81 18.93 -4.28
C LEU A 415 -13.13 19.66 -3.12
N GLY A 416 -12.47 20.78 -3.44
CA GLY A 416 -11.78 21.64 -2.47
C GLY A 416 -10.28 21.41 -2.37
N THR A 417 -9.79 20.25 -2.82
CA THR A 417 -8.35 19.99 -3.05
C THR A 417 -8.12 19.27 -4.37
N THR A 418 -6.89 19.35 -4.89
CA THR A 418 -6.48 18.56 -6.06
C THR A 418 -6.22 17.12 -5.62
N THR A 419 -6.63 16.16 -6.44
CA THR A 419 -6.46 14.73 -6.14
C THR A 419 -5.92 13.96 -7.34
N ASN A 420 -5.41 12.76 -7.07
CA ASN A 420 -5.02 11.81 -8.11
C ASN A 420 -6.20 11.00 -8.70
N ARG A 421 -7.45 11.30 -8.33
CA ARG A 421 -8.65 10.52 -8.74
C ARG A 421 -8.75 10.28 -10.24
N GLU A 422 -8.59 11.35 -11.04
CA GLU A 422 -8.66 11.26 -12.51
C GLU A 422 -7.51 10.41 -13.08
N PHE A 423 -6.31 10.54 -12.51
CA PHE A 423 -5.16 9.72 -12.86
C PHE A 423 -5.42 8.24 -12.58
N LEU A 424 -5.95 7.90 -11.39
CA LEU A 424 -6.31 6.52 -11.03
C LEU A 424 -7.35 5.94 -11.97
N TRP A 425 -8.42 6.69 -12.26
CA TRP A 425 -9.46 6.27 -13.20
C TRP A 425 -8.88 5.93 -14.60
N ARG A 426 -7.98 6.77 -15.11
CA ARG A 426 -7.32 6.54 -16.41
C ARG A 426 -6.35 5.37 -16.38
N LEU A 427 -5.60 5.21 -15.29
CA LEU A 427 -4.69 4.07 -15.11
C LEU A 427 -5.44 2.74 -15.14
N LEU A 428 -6.54 2.64 -14.37
CA LEU A 428 -7.38 1.44 -14.29
C LEU A 428 -8.13 1.13 -15.59
N SER A 429 -8.23 2.10 -16.50
CA SER A 429 -8.90 1.96 -17.79
C SER A 429 -7.94 1.60 -18.93
N GLN A 430 -6.64 1.43 -18.66
CA GLN A 430 -5.66 1.01 -19.66
C GLN A 430 -5.84 -0.46 -20.04
N GLU A 431 -5.88 -0.76 -21.34
CA GLU A 431 -6.01 -2.13 -21.85
C GLU A 431 -4.88 -3.05 -21.35
N LYS A 432 -3.64 -2.54 -21.32
CA LYS A 432 -2.48 -3.28 -20.78
C LYS A 432 -2.68 -3.69 -19.33
N ILE A 433 -3.26 -2.81 -18.51
CA ILE A 433 -3.58 -3.11 -17.10
C ILE A 433 -4.66 -4.19 -17.01
N ILE A 434 -5.72 -4.09 -17.81
CA ILE A 434 -6.82 -5.09 -17.83
C ILE A 434 -6.31 -6.47 -18.28
N ARG A 435 -5.30 -6.54 -19.14
CA ARG A 435 -4.65 -7.80 -19.56
C ARG A 435 -3.60 -8.34 -18.61
N GLY A 436 -3.17 -7.56 -17.62
CA GLY A 436 -2.08 -7.97 -16.72
C GLY A 436 -0.67 -7.75 -17.30
N GLU A 437 -0.54 -6.88 -18.30
CA GLU A 437 0.69 -6.57 -19.02
C GLU A 437 1.37 -5.32 -18.43
N PHE A 438 1.96 -5.47 -17.25
CA PHE A 438 2.68 -4.38 -16.56
C PHE A 438 3.82 -4.90 -15.70
N ASP A 439 4.71 -3.98 -15.34
CA ASP A 439 5.81 -4.15 -14.40
C ASP A 439 5.90 -2.91 -13.50
N THR A 440 6.89 -2.86 -12.60
CA THR A 440 7.08 -1.70 -11.70
C THR A 440 7.39 -0.38 -12.38
N GLY A 441 7.78 -0.40 -13.66
CA GLY A 441 8.06 0.78 -14.48
C GLY A 441 6.86 1.28 -15.29
N PHE A 442 5.74 0.54 -15.30
CA PHE A 442 4.59 0.83 -16.17
C PHE A 442 4.06 2.26 -16.03
N ILE A 443 3.80 2.72 -14.79
CA ILE A 443 3.22 4.05 -14.56
C ILE A 443 4.17 5.14 -15.06
N GLU A 444 5.47 5.00 -14.85
CA GLU A 444 6.47 5.97 -15.32
C GLU A 444 6.52 6.02 -16.85
N ALA A 445 6.50 4.86 -17.50
CA ALA A 445 6.51 4.75 -18.96
C ALA A 445 5.27 5.36 -19.62
N GLU A 446 4.09 5.19 -19.02
CA GLU A 446 2.81 5.64 -19.59
C GLU A 446 2.34 7.00 -19.04
N LEU A 447 3.12 7.64 -18.14
CA LEU A 447 2.69 8.81 -17.38
C LEU A 447 2.22 9.97 -18.28
N ALA A 448 2.94 10.26 -19.36
CA ALA A 448 2.59 11.34 -20.27
C ALA A 448 1.19 11.14 -20.88
N GLY A 449 0.86 9.90 -21.27
CA GLY A 449 -0.46 9.55 -21.78
C GLY A 449 -1.55 9.65 -20.70
N LEU A 450 -1.25 9.17 -19.49
CA LEU A 450 -2.18 9.21 -18.35
C LEU A 450 -2.54 10.64 -17.95
N LEU A 451 -1.61 11.60 -18.07
CA LEU A 451 -1.81 13.01 -17.74
C LEU A 451 -2.45 13.84 -18.87
N THR A 452 -2.51 13.32 -20.10
CA THR A 452 -2.99 14.10 -21.26
C THR A 452 -4.48 14.37 -21.14
N ARG A 453 -4.85 15.59 -20.74
CA ARG A 453 -6.24 16.02 -20.63
C ARG A 453 -6.77 16.41 -22.01
N SER A 454 -7.80 15.70 -22.47
CA SER A 454 -8.68 16.21 -23.50
C SER A 454 -9.97 16.61 -22.82
N TYR A 455 -10.15 17.90 -22.60
CA TYR A 455 -11.46 18.44 -22.28
C TYR A 455 -11.99 19.10 -23.53
N GLU A 456 -13.13 18.61 -24.02
CA GLU A 456 -13.92 19.41 -24.94
C GLU A 456 -14.44 20.61 -24.15
N HIS A 457 -14.04 21.82 -24.55
CA HIS A 457 -14.44 23.06 -23.87
C HIS A 457 -15.97 23.17 -23.78
N GLU A 458 -16.66 22.59 -24.76
CA GLU A 458 -18.11 22.46 -24.81
C GLU A 458 -18.69 21.66 -23.62
N LEU A 459 -17.99 20.61 -23.16
CA LEU A 459 -18.44 19.77 -22.05
C LEU A 459 -18.26 20.49 -20.70
N ILE A 460 -17.16 21.22 -20.54
CA ILE A 460 -16.94 22.07 -19.35
C ILE A 460 -17.99 23.18 -19.30
N ALA A 461 -18.25 23.83 -20.44
CA ALA A 461 -19.27 24.87 -20.55
C ALA A 461 -20.67 24.33 -20.23
N ALA A 462 -21.02 23.14 -20.73
CA ALA A 462 -22.31 22.49 -20.45
C ALA A 462 -22.47 22.14 -18.96
N ALA A 463 -21.43 21.53 -18.35
CA ALA A 463 -21.45 21.19 -16.92
C ALA A 463 -21.54 22.46 -16.03
N ALA A 464 -20.84 23.54 -16.40
CA ALA A 464 -20.93 24.82 -15.71
C ALA A 464 -22.34 25.45 -15.86
N LEU A 465 -22.94 25.39 -17.05
CA LEU A 465 -24.31 25.86 -17.30
C LEU A 465 -25.36 25.08 -16.49
N GLU A 466 -25.19 23.77 -16.33
CA GLU A 466 -26.06 22.93 -15.51
C GLU A 466 -25.92 23.25 -14.02
N LEU A 467 -24.70 23.42 -13.52
CA LEU A 467 -24.44 23.79 -12.12
C LEU A 467 -24.93 25.20 -11.76
N VAL A 468 -24.96 26.11 -12.72
CA VAL A 468 -25.37 27.52 -12.53
C VAL A 468 -26.84 27.74 -12.87
N SER A 469 -27.52 26.77 -13.50
CA SER A 469 -28.97 26.83 -13.75
C SER A 469 -29.73 26.31 -12.54
N PRO A 470 -30.34 27.19 -11.71
CA PRO A 470 -31.13 26.74 -10.58
C PRO A 470 -32.46 26.23 -11.15
N SER A 471 -32.58 24.92 -11.35
CA SER A 471 -33.83 24.23 -11.73
C SER A 471 -34.66 24.98 -12.78
N ALA A 472 -34.28 24.90 -14.05
CA ALA A 472 -35.20 25.25 -15.14
C ALA A 472 -36.22 24.09 -15.34
N PRO A 473 -37.52 24.38 -15.54
CA PRO A 473 -38.53 23.35 -15.79
C PRO A 473 -38.20 22.60 -17.09
N SER A 474 -38.65 21.34 -17.15
CA SER A 474 -38.52 20.43 -18.30
C SER A 474 -38.60 21.17 -19.64
N VAL A 475 -37.46 21.27 -20.33
CA VAL A 475 -37.41 21.83 -21.68
C VAL A 475 -37.97 20.76 -22.61
N GLU A 476 -39.18 20.99 -23.14
CA GLU A 476 -39.68 20.23 -24.28
C GLU A 476 -38.69 20.36 -25.45
N ALA A 477 -38.23 19.22 -25.95
CA ALA A 477 -37.25 19.16 -27.01
C ALA A 477 -37.83 19.68 -28.34
N THR A 478 -37.64 20.95 -28.65
CA THR A 478 -37.74 21.46 -30.02
C THR A 478 -36.35 21.55 -30.64
N ALA A 479 -35.77 20.39 -30.94
CA ALA A 479 -34.47 20.33 -31.60
C ALA A 479 -34.60 20.66 -33.10
N LYS A 480 -34.15 21.84 -33.52
CA LYS A 480 -33.70 22.10 -34.90
C LYS A 480 -32.38 22.86 -34.86
N GLY A 481 -31.28 22.12 -35.00
CA GLY A 481 -29.93 22.67 -35.11
C GLY A 481 -28.88 21.58 -35.35
N PRO A 482 -27.71 21.93 -35.93
CA PRO A 482 -26.67 20.96 -36.31
C PRO A 482 -26.08 20.17 -35.13
N VAL A 483 -26.21 20.69 -33.91
CA VAL A 483 -25.82 20.01 -32.66
C VAL A 483 -26.71 18.79 -32.39
N ALA A 484 -28.02 18.90 -32.63
CA ALA A 484 -28.97 17.80 -32.44
C ALA A 484 -28.76 16.65 -33.44
N LEU A 485 -28.21 16.96 -34.63
CA LEU A 485 -27.88 15.96 -35.65
C LEU A 485 -26.55 15.22 -35.36
N ARG A 486 -25.63 15.84 -34.62
CA ARG A 486 -24.34 15.22 -34.24
C ARG A 486 -24.42 14.33 -33.00
N LEU A 487 -25.34 14.61 -32.08
CA LEU A 487 -25.42 13.91 -30.79
C LEU A 487 -26.08 12.52 -30.86
N GLY A 488 -26.66 12.14 -32.00
CA GLY A 488 -27.33 10.85 -32.14
C GLY A 488 -28.52 10.71 -31.19
N ILE A 489 -29.25 9.60 -31.31
CA ILE A 489 -30.57 9.40 -30.71
C ILE A 489 -30.45 9.08 -29.21
N TRP A 490 -30.08 10.06 -28.38
CA TRP A 490 -30.36 10.00 -26.94
C TRP A 490 -31.85 10.33 -26.74
N GLN A 491 -32.72 9.37 -27.07
CA GLN A 491 -34.12 9.40 -26.63
C GLN A 491 -34.18 8.84 -25.20
N LEU A 492 -34.31 9.74 -24.23
CA LEU A 492 -34.81 9.40 -22.89
C LEU A 492 -36.22 8.83 -23.05
N TRP A 493 -36.44 7.67 -22.44
CA TRP A 493 -37.67 6.88 -22.54
C TRP A 493 -38.88 7.63 -21.95
N GLY A 494 -39.96 7.73 -22.72
CA GLY A 494 -41.28 8.17 -22.26
C GLY A 494 -42.31 8.17 -23.39
N GLU A 495 -43.49 7.57 -23.16
CA GLU A 495 -44.56 7.54 -24.16
C GLU A 495 -45.29 8.91 -24.30
N PRO A 496 -45.62 9.33 -25.55
CA PRO A 496 -46.35 10.56 -25.79
C PRO A 496 -47.85 10.38 -25.46
N LYS A 497 -48.40 11.17 -24.53
CA LYS A 497 -49.85 11.38 -24.40
C LYS A 497 -50.26 12.67 -25.08
N ARG A 498 -51.24 12.57 -25.98
CA ARG A 498 -51.89 13.70 -26.65
C ARG A 498 -53.19 14.01 -25.92
N GLN A 499 -53.35 15.23 -25.39
CA GLN A 499 -54.68 15.76 -25.09
C GLN A 499 -55.09 16.68 -26.25
N VAL A 500 -56.34 16.51 -26.68
CA VAL A 500 -56.99 17.21 -27.80
C VAL A 500 -57.26 18.66 -27.47
#